data_AF-K1YT38-F1
#
_entry.id   AF-K1YT38-F1
#
_cell.length_a   1.000
_cell.length_b   1.000
_cell.length_c   1.000
_cell.angle_alpha   90.00
_cell.angle_beta   90.00
_cell.angle_gamma   90.00
#
_symmetry.space_group_name_H-M   'P 1'
#
loop_
_entity.id
_entity.type
_entity.pdbx_description
1 polymer ?
#
loop_
_entity_poly.entity_id
_entity_poly.type
_entity_poly.pdbx_seq_one_letter_code
_entity_poly.pdbx_strand_id
1 'polypeptide(L)'
;YRDMAEAQVYSQYPQAQITEIPDYTTDAPDKWPDEEYEMFGADYVLTKEDAYPIRTYLDFLSSAKDVVFNDPLASLTEGLSKLKEGEQVWIQLIIRPAGEDWHEEGVKLAKKLIGAKVEMKKNLMDKSVENLLINPLHAVQKGLETSLGSQSEEIKKNEEPISLMQFLSPGEKNVVEALEKNIGRQGFKVSFRFIYLAKKDLFSPPKGVRVVNGAVKQFSTLDLNGFKMYNKTRTKIDYIFVKTRENRRKRKIMRRYKQRNMDKKPRQFILSTAELATVFHFPFTSVKAPMVERTESKKSQPPIELPMEEI
;
A
#
# COMPACT_ATOMS: atom_id res chain seq x y z
N TYR A 1 8.92 3.47 24.07
CA TYR A 1 8.47 2.88 22.78
C TYR A 1 9.52 1.98 22.14
N ARG A 2 10.83 2.27 22.27
CA ARG A 2 11.91 1.41 21.76
C ARG A 2 11.82 -0.02 22.28
N ASP A 3 11.80 -0.19 23.61
CA ASP A 3 11.77 -1.52 24.25
C ASP A 3 10.58 -2.38 23.81
N MET A 4 9.41 -1.74 23.64
CA MET A 4 8.21 -2.42 23.15
C MET A 4 8.38 -2.91 21.70
N ALA A 5 9.00 -2.11 20.83
CA ALA A 5 9.25 -2.49 19.45
C ALA A 5 10.31 -3.61 19.36
N GLU A 6 11.39 -3.50 20.14
CA GLU A 6 12.43 -4.52 20.23
C GLU A 6 11.85 -5.84 20.76
N ALA A 7 11.02 -5.81 21.80
CA ALA A 7 10.35 -6.99 22.33
C ALA A 7 9.46 -7.69 21.28
N GLN A 8 8.74 -6.94 20.45
CA GLN A 8 7.94 -7.52 19.36
C GLN A 8 8.82 -8.21 18.31
N VAL A 9 9.96 -7.60 17.95
CA VAL A 9 10.93 -8.23 17.03
C VAL A 9 11.53 -9.49 17.64
N TYR A 10 12.00 -9.44 18.88
CA TYR A 10 12.58 -10.59 19.58
C TYR A 10 11.58 -11.73 19.78
N SER A 11 10.29 -11.43 19.94
CA SER A 11 9.25 -12.46 20.07
C SER A 11 9.12 -13.35 18.82
N GLN A 12 9.33 -12.77 17.63
CA GLN A 12 9.24 -13.49 16.35
C GLN A 12 10.62 -13.94 15.84
N TYR A 13 11.66 -13.20 16.18
CA TYR A 13 13.05 -13.44 15.79
C TYR A 13 13.96 -13.44 17.02
N PRO A 14 13.95 -14.52 17.84
CA PRO A 14 14.75 -14.57 19.07
C PRO A 14 16.27 -14.43 18.85
N GLN A 15 16.72 -14.73 17.63
CA GLN A 15 18.13 -14.64 17.22
C GLN A 15 18.47 -13.32 16.51
N ALA A 16 17.52 -12.38 16.39
CA ALA A 16 17.80 -11.09 15.77
C ALA A 16 18.81 -10.30 16.60
N GLN A 17 19.62 -9.49 15.94
CA GLN A 17 20.46 -8.49 16.60
C GLN A 17 19.99 -7.11 16.14
N ILE A 18 19.65 -6.26 17.11
CA ILE A 18 19.21 -4.89 16.84
C ILE A 18 20.40 -3.97 17.15
N THR A 19 20.86 -3.26 16.14
CA THR A 19 21.90 -2.24 16.28
C THR A 19 21.36 -0.90 15.77
N GLU A 20 21.66 0.17 16.50
CA GLU A 20 21.31 1.51 16.08
C GLU A 20 22.35 2.01 15.08
N ILE A 21 21.88 2.46 13.92
CA ILE A 21 22.71 3.03 12.87
C ILE A 21 22.29 4.48 12.59
N PRO A 22 23.23 5.37 12.21
CA PRO A 22 22.87 6.70 11.74
C PRO A 22 21.87 6.66 10.58
N ASP A 23 21.01 7.68 10.47
CA ASP A 23 20.04 7.77 9.37
C ASP A 23 20.79 7.95 8.04
N TYR A 24 20.74 6.93 7.17
CA TYR A 24 21.37 6.92 5.85
C TYR A 24 21.00 8.11 4.95
N THR A 25 19.96 8.88 5.30
CA THR A 25 19.55 10.07 4.55
C THR A 25 20.38 11.33 4.87
N THR A 26 21.23 11.31 5.92
CA THR A 26 22.08 12.46 6.28
C THR A 26 23.03 12.85 5.17
N ASP A 27 23.61 11.86 4.49
CA ASP A 27 24.67 12.06 3.51
C ASP A 27 24.15 12.47 2.13
N ALA A 28 22.83 12.39 1.93
CA ALA A 28 22.23 12.72 0.64
C ALA A 28 22.00 14.23 0.46
N PRO A 29 22.14 14.76 -0.77
CA PRO A 29 21.94 16.17 -1.04
C PRO A 29 20.53 16.69 -0.74
N ASP A 30 20.46 17.86 -0.09
CA ASP A 30 19.20 18.58 0.16
C ASP A 30 18.80 19.51 -0.99
N LYS A 31 19.79 19.96 -1.77
CA LYS A 31 19.62 20.89 -2.87
C LYS A 31 19.78 20.15 -4.20
N TRP A 32 18.95 20.56 -5.15
CA TRP A 32 18.92 20.03 -6.51
C TRP A 32 18.90 21.21 -7.48
N PRO A 33 19.70 21.25 -8.55
CA PRO A 33 20.67 20.23 -8.95
C PRO A 33 21.83 20.16 -7.95
N ASP A 34 22.35 18.96 -7.75
CA ASP A 34 23.59 18.70 -7.01
C ASP A 34 24.76 18.59 -8.00
N GLU A 35 26.00 18.67 -7.55
CA GLU A 35 27.19 18.56 -8.43
C GLU A 35 27.53 17.10 -8.75
N GLU A 36 27.45 16.21 -7.78
CA GLU A 36 27.89 14.81 -7.88
C GLU A 36 26.72 13.85 -8.15
N TYR A 37 25.57 14.11 -7.52
CA TYR A 37 24.45 13.18 -7.53
C TYR A 37 23.30 13.61 -8.44
N GLU A 38 22.50 12.62 -8.81
CA GLU A 38 21.21 12.79 -9.44
C GLU A 38 20.20 11.80 -8.84
N MET A 39 18.92 12.18 -8.84
CA MET A 39 17.86 11.37 -8.24
C MET A 39 16.61 11.24 -9.10
N PHE A 40 15.99 10.06 -9.00
CA PHE A 40 14.61 9.83 -9.41
C PHE A 40 13.77 9.49 -8.20
N GLY A 41 12.53 9.98 -8.14
CA GLY A 41 11.65 9.60 -7.05
C GLY A 41 10.18 9.67 -7.44
N ALA A 42 9.38 8.85 -6.76
CA ALA A 42 7.94 8.84 -6.90
C ALA A 42 7.29 8.32 -5.61
N ASP A 43 6.06 8.73 -5.36
CA ASP A 43 5.18 8.04 -4.42
C ASP A 43 4.38 6.98 -5.18
N TYR A 44 4.10 5.85 -4.54
CA TYR A 44 3.13 4.85 -5.02
C TYR A 44 1.75 5.15 -4.47
N VAL A 45 0.73 4.77 -5.22
CA VAL A 45 -0.68 4.84 -4.86
C VAL A 45 -1.39 3.58 -5.32
N LEU A 46 -2.54 3.28 -4.72
CA LEU A 46 -3.38 2.18 -5.15
C LEU A 46 -4.01 2.46 -6.52
N THR A 47 -4.29 1.38 -7.26
CA THR A 47 -4.94 1.45 -8.58
C THR A 47 -6.45 1.65 -8.44
N LYS A 48 -7.05 1.03 -7.42
CA LYS A 48 -8.47 1.10 -7.02
C LYS A 48 -8.63 1.67 -5.61
N GLU A 49 -9.87 1.79 -5.15
CA GLU A 49 -10.23 2.20 -3.79
C GLU A 49 -9.56 1.34 -2.72
N ASP A 50 -9.32 1.94 -1.56
CA ASP A 50 -8.52 1.35 -0.48
C ASP A 50 -9.02 -0.05 -0.06
N ALA A 51 -10.35 -0.29 -0.06
CA ALA A 51 -10.95 -1.56 0.38
C ALA A 51 -10.67 -2.76 -0.52
N TYR A 52 -10.34 -2.55 -1.80
CA TYR A 52 -9.90 -3.65 -2.66
C TYR A 52 -8.53 -4.15 -2.20
N PRO A 53 -8.38 -5.45 -1.90
CA PRO A 53 -7.11 -5.97 -1.44
C PRO A 53 -6.06 -6.06 -2.56
N ILE A 54 -4.79 -5.94 -2.22
CA ILE A 54 -3.69 -6.50 -3.02
C ILE A 54 -3.54 -8.00 -2.73
N ARG A 55 -2.72 -8.72 -3.51
CA ARG A 55 -2.33 -10.09 -3.16
C ARG A 55 -1.69 -10.10 -1.78
N THR A 56 -2.09 -11.10 -0.98
CA THR A 56 -1.60 -11.33 0.37
C THR A 56 -0.61 -12.48 0.40
N TYR A 57 0.14 -12.62 1.49
CA TYR A 57 1.14 -13.67 1.69
C TYR A 57 0.55 -15.08 1.53
N LEU A 58 -0.75 -15.24 1.79
CA LEU A 58 -1.48 -16.50 1.57
C LEU A 58 -1.47 -16.91 0.10
N ASP A 59 -1.48 -15.94 -0.82
CA ASP A 59 -1.45 -16.17 -2.27
C ASP A 59 -0.06 -16.53 -2.80
N PHE A 60 0.96 -16.53 -1.92
CA PHE A 60 2.35 -16.91 -2.22
C PHE A 60 2.76 -18.24 -1.58
N LEU A 61 1.85 -18.89 -0.85
CA LEU A 61 2.02 -20.25 -0.35
C LEU A 61 1.75 -21.23 -1.48
N SER A 62 2.64 -22.20 -1.70
CA SER A 62 2.36 -23.30 -2.62
C SER A 62 1.23 -24.18 -2.07
N SER A 63 0.32 -24.61 -2.94
CA SER A 63 -0.72 -25.60 -2.61
C SER A 63 -0.21 -27.05 -2.54
N ALA A 64 1.11 -27.25 -2.58
CA ALA A 64 1.73 -28.58 -2.58
C ALA A 64 1.85 -29.13 -1.15
N LYS A 65 2.02 -30.46 -1.04
CA LYS A 65 2.22 -31.15 0.25
C LYS A 65 3.36 -30.54 1.09
N ASP A 66 4.37 -30.02 0.41
CA ASP A 66 5.41 -29.19 0.99
C ASP A 66 5.04 -27.72 0.73
N VAL A 67 4.49 -27.05 1.75
CA VAL A 67 4.17 -25.62 1.68
C VAL A 67 5.48 -24.84 1.59
N VAL A 68 5.88 -24.49 0.37
CA VAL A 68 7.01 -23.62 0.07
C VAL A 68 6.46 -22.20 -0.01
N PHE A 69 6.91 -21.36 0.92
CA PHE A 69 6.61 -19.94 0.88
C PHE A 69 7.55 -19.23 -0.09
N ASN A 70 7.01 -18.72 -1.19
CA ASN A 70 7.76 -17.91 -2.13
C ASN A 70 7.80 -16.47 -1.63
N ASP A 71 8.90 -16.10 -0.99
CA ASP A 71 9.02 -14.78 -0.36
C ASP A 71 8.91 -13.63 -1.40
N PRO A 72 7.90 -12.75 -1.29
CA PRO A 72 7.75 -11.63 -2.22
C PRO A 72 8.92 -10.63 -2.16
N LEU A 73 9.66 -10.54 -1.06
CA LEU A 73 10.83 -9.66 -0.95
C LEU A 73 12.07 -10.21 -1.65
N ALA A 74 12.06 -11.47 -2.07
CA ALA A 74 13.18 -12.06 -2.81
C ALA A 74 13.44 -11.32 -4.13
N SER A 75 12.39 -10.98 -4.88
CA SER A 75 12.51 -10.22 -6.13
C SER A 75 13.10 -8.83 -5.90
N LEU A 76 12.72 -8.16 -4.80
CA LEU A 76 13.27 -6.87 -4.45
C LEU A 76 14.76 -6.98 -4.10
N THR A 77 15.12 -7.93 -3.23
CA THR A 77 16.50 -8.14 -2.76
C THR A 77 17.45 -8.48 -3.91
N GLU A 78 17.00 -9.34 -4.83
CA GLU A 78 17.73 -9.71 -6.05
C GLU A 78 17.86 -8.54 -7.05
N GLY A 79 16.91 -7.61 -7.05
CA GLY A 79 17.02 -6.37 -7.82
C GLY A 79 18.02 -5.39 -7.20
N LEU A 80 18.06 -5.32 -5.86
CA LEU A 80 18.98 -4.46 -5.12
C LEU A 80 20.44 -4.94 -5.22
N SER A 81 20.68 -6.26 -5.25
CA SER A 81 22.04 -6.83 -5.39
C SER A 81 22.73 -6.48 -6.72
N LYS A 82 21.97 -6.03 -7.72
CA LYS A 82 22.46 -5.62 -9.05
C LYS A 82 22.84 -4.13 -9.14
N LEU A 83 22.66 -3.39 -8.04
CA LEU A 83 23.13 -2.01 -7.94
C LEU A 83 24.65 -1.99 -7.82
N LYS A 84 25.29 -1.02 -8.48
CA LYS A 84 26.73 -0.79 -8.38
C LYS A 84 27.03 0.14 -7.21
N GLU A 85 28.29 0.17 -6.80
CA GLU A 85 28.78 1.18 -5.88
C GLU A 85 28.46 2.59 -6.43
N GLY A 86 27.97 3.47 -5.55
CA GLY A 86 27.49 4.80 -5.94
C GLY A 86 26.03 4.85 -6.43
N GLU A 87 25.32 3.71 -6.49
CA GLU A 87 23.86 3.65 -6.71
C GLU A 87 23.13 3.23 -5.43
N GLN A 88 21.99 3.87 -5.16
CA GLN A 88 21.17 3.58 -4.00
C GLN A 88 19.68 3.57 -4.39
N VAL A 89 18.97 2.58 -3.89
CA VAL A 89 17.50 2.51 -3.96
C VAL A 89 16.95 2.55 -2.54
N TRP A 90 16.04 3.48 -2.32
CA TRP A 90 15.44 3.76 -1.03
C TRP A 90 13.94 3.53 -1.13
N ILE A 91 13.43 2.69 -0.24
CA ILE A 91 12.01 2.36 -0.12
C ILE A 91 11.56 2.77 1.28
N GLN A 92 10.47 3.52 1.35
CA GLN A 92 9.92 4.02 2.60
C GLN A 92 8.43 3.71 2.68
N LEU A 93 8.04 3.04 3.75
CA LEU A 93 6.68 2.87 4.19
C LEU A 93 6.50 3.65 5.49
N ILE A 94 5.57 4.60 5.50
CA ILE A 94 5.14 5.29 6.72
C ILE A 94 3.78 4.74 7.09
N ILE A 95 3.67 4.17 8.29
CA ILE A 95 2.51 3.40 8.72
C ILE A 95 1.93 4.06 9.98
N ARG A 96 0.60 4.23 10.03
CA ARG A 96 -0.14 4.62 11.24
C ARG A 96 -1.44 3.81 11.33
N PRO A 97 -1.96 3.51 12.53
CA PRO A 97 -3.25 2.84 12.65
C PRO A 97 -4.36 3.67 11.95
N ALA A 98 -5.25 3.00 11.24
CA ALA A 98 -6.49 3.60 10.76
C ALA A 98 -7.56 3.55 11.87
N GLY A 99 -8.53 4.46 11.80
CA GLY A 99 -9.70 4.42 12.69
C GLY A 99 -10.81 3.54 12.13
N GLU A 100 -11.94 3.49 12.82
CA GLU A 100 -13.12 2.69 12.44
C GLU A 100 -13.73 3.10 11.10
N ASP A 101 -13.50 4.35 10.64
CA ASP A 101 -13.93 4.86 9.34
C ASP A 101 -13.57 3.93 8.17
N TRP A 102 -12.42 3.26 8.26
CA TRP A 102 -11.96 2.28 7.26
C TRP A 102 -12.97 1.16 7.05
N HIS A 103 -13.45 0.58 8.15
CA HIS A 103 -14.38 -0.54 8.10
C HIS A 103 -15.72 -0.07 7.52
N GLU A 104 -16.21 1.10 7.95
CA GLU A 104 -17.46 1.66 7.42
C GLU A 104 -17.38 1.99 5.92
N GLU A 105 -16.28 2.60 5.46
CA GLU A 105 -16.04 2.88 4.03
C GLU A 105 -16.00 1.58 3.21
N GLY A 106 -15.35 0.56 3.73
CA GLY A 106 -15.28 -0.78 3.13
C GLY A 106 -16.65 -1.45 3.01
N VAL A 107 -17.45 -1.46 4.08
CA VAL A 107 -18.82 -2.01 4.07
C VAL A 107 -19.72 -1.27 3.08
N LYS A 108 -19.61 0.07 2.98
CA LYS A 108 -20.35 0.86 1.99
C LYS A 108 -19.98 0.45 0.56
N LEU A 109 -18.69 0.21 0.30
CA LEU A 109 -18.23 -0.25 -1.01
C LEU A 109 -18.75 -1.66 -1.32
N ALA A 110 -18.69 -2.59 -0.36
CA ALA A 110 -19.23 -3.94 -0.50
C ALA A 110 -20.72 -3.93 -0.86
N LYS A 111 -21.53 -3.16 -0.10
CA LYS A 111 -22.97 -3.00 -0.36
C LYS A 111 -23.25 -2.42 -1.75
N LYS A 112 -22.45 -1.44 -2.18
CA LYS A 112 -22.56 -0.85 -3.53
C LYS A 112 -22.30 -1.88 -4.63
N LEU A 113 -21.32 -2.78 -4.44
CA LEU A 113 -21.00 -3.83 -5.41
C LEU A 113 -22.10 -4.90 -5.51
N ILE A 114 -22.76 -5.21 -4.39
CA ILE A 114 -23.89 -6.15 -4.35
C ILE A 114 -25.19 -5.48 -4.89
N GLY A 115 -25.18 -4.17 -5.17
CA GLY A 115 -26.36 -3.43 -5.63
C GLY A 115 -27.35 -3.08 -4.51
N ALA A 116 -26.95 -3.23 -3.25
CA ALA A 116 -27.76 -2.81 -2.10
C ALA A 116 -27.84 -1.27 -2.04
N LYS A 117 -29.01 -0.72 -1.69
CA LYS A 117 -29.17 0.72 -1.47
C LYS A 117 -28.27 1.17 -0.32
N VAL A 118 -27.24 1.94 -0.63
CA VAL A 118 -26.37 2.56 0.37
C VAL A 118 -27.07 3.80 0.89
N GLU A 119 -27.60 3.73 2.12
CA GLU A 119 -28.02 4.94 2.84
C GLU A 119 -26.78 5.78 3.17
N MET A 120 -26.48 6.75 2.31
CA MET A 120 -25.46 7.74 2.63
C MET A 120 -25.99 8.59 3.79
N LYS A 121 -25.30 8.57 4.94
CA LYS A 121 -25.52 9.56 5.99
C LYS A 121 -25.41 10.94 5.34
N LYS A 122 -26.54 11.64 5.22
CA LYS A 122 -26.61 13.00 4.68
C LYS A 122 -25.76 13.91 5.57
N ASN A 123 -24.55 14.26 5.13
CA ASN A 123 -23.84 15.38 5.71
C ASN A 123 -24.66 16.64 5.43
N LEU A 124 -24.96 17.39 6.48
CA LEU A 124 -25.90 18.53 6.50
C LEU A 124 -25.46 19.75 5.65
N MET A 125 -24.40 19.63 4.84
CA MET A 125 -23.81 20.72 4.05
C MET A 125 -23.81 20.49 2.52
N ASP A 126 -24.71 19.64 2.00
CA ASP A 126 -24.86 19.44 0.55
C ASP A 126 -26.32 19.56 0.07
N LYS A 127 -27.10 20.45 0.71
CA LYS A 127 -28.49 20.75 0.33
C LYS A 127 -28.62 21.60 -0.95
N SER A 128 -27.52 21.99 -1.59
CA SER A 128 -27.54 22.95 -2.71
C SER A 128 -27.42 22.33 -4.10
N VAL A 129 -27.06 21.05 -4.22
CA VAL A 129 -26.84 20.41 -5.54
C VAL A 129 -28.00 19.49 -5.96
N GLU A 130 -28.89 19.13 -5.04
CA GLU A 130 -30.00 18.19 -5.28
C GLU A 130 -31.14 18.77 -6.15
N ASN A 131 -31.17 20.10 -6.37
CA ASN A 131 -32.23 20.76 -7.15
C ASN A 131 -31.92 20.94 -8.66
N LEU A 132 -30.74 20.53 -9.15
CA LEU A 132 -30.32 20.82 -10.53
C LEU A 132 -30.30 19.60 -11.46
N LEU A 133 -30.57 18.40 -10.95
CA LEU A 133 -30.54 17.13 -11.71
C LEU A 133 -31.89 16.40 -11.73
N ILE A 134 -33.00 17.14 -11.60
CA ILE A 134 -34.32 16.59 -11.89
C ILE A 134 -34.51 16.63 -13.41
N ASN A 135 -34.00 15.58 -14.06
CA ASN A 135 -34.20 15.31 -15.48
C ASN A 135 -35.71 15.26 -15.82
N PRO A 136 -36.13 15.74 -17.02
CA PRO A 136 -37.53 15.75 -17.47
C PRO A 136 -38.16 14.36 -17.65
N LEU A 137 -37.40 13.28 -17.49
CA LEU A 137 -37.89 11.90 -17.54
C LEU A 137 -38.93 11.58 -16.43
N HIS A 138 -38.84 12.21 -15.27
CA HIS A 138 -39.81 11.96 -14.18
C HIS A 138 -41.21 12.55 -14.45
N ALA A 139 -41.32 13.55 -15.33
CA ALA A 139 -42.63 14.13 -15.70
C ALA A 139 -43.40 13.23 -16.67
N VAL A 140 -42.70 12.55 -17.57
CA VAL A 140 -43.30 11.62 -18.54
C VAL A 140 -43.78 10.35 -17.84
N GLN A 141 -43.00 9.85 -16.88
CA GLN A 141 -43.36 8.63 -16.14
C GLN A 141 -44.60 8.82 -15.25
N LYS A 142 -44.72 9.99 -14.60
CA LYS A 142 -45.90 10.32 -13.78
C LYS A 142 -47.18 10.57 -14.59
N GLY A 143 -47.05 10.97 -15.86
CA GLY A 143 -48.18 11.12 -16.78
C GLY A 143 -48.67 9.79 -17.38
N LEU A 144 -47.82 8.77 -17.37
CA LEU A 144 -48.15 7.42 -17.87
C LEU A 144 -48.79 6.56 -16.77
N GLU A 145 -48.35 6.72 -15.52
CA GLU A 145 -48.84 5.99 -14.34
C GLU A 145 -50.28 6.38 -13.93
N THR A 146 -50.75 7.58 -14.23
CA THR A 146 -52.14 8.00 -13.98
C THR A 146 -53.14 7.54 -15.04
N SER A 147 -52.67 7.07 -16.20
CA SER A 147 -53.51 6.60 -17.32
C SER A 147 -53.79 5.09 -17.28
N LEU A 148 -52.88 4.32 -16.68
CA LEU A 148 -52.98 2.86 -16.60
C LEU A 148 -53.33 2.45 -15.18
N GLY A 149 -54.61 2.14 -14.97
CA GLY A 149 -55.20 1.75 -13.69
C GLY A 149 -54.33 0.76 -12.92
N SER A 150 -53.99 1.17 -11.69
CA SER A 150 -53.18 0.42 -10.75
C SER A 150 -53.87 -0.87 -10.29
N GLN A 151 -53.40 -2.00 -10.80
CA GLN A 151 -53.22 -3.20 -9.98
C GLN A 151 -51.82 -3.74 -10.22
N SER A 152 -50.90 -3.35 -9.35
CA SER A 152 -49.72 -4.14 -9.07
C SER A 152 -49.46 -4.06 -7.58
N GLU A 153 -49.50 -5.23 -6.95
CA GLU A 153 -49.14 -5.43 -5.56
C GLU A 153 -47.77 -4.80 -5.30
N GLU A 154 -47.67 -4.04 -4.21
CA GLU A 154 -46.39 -3.60 -3.67
C GLU A 154 -45.55 -4.84 -3.32
N ILE A 155 -44.67 -5.23 -4.23
CA ILE A 155 -43.55 -6.10 -3.89
C ILE A 155 -42.64 -5.28 -2.96
N LYS A 156 -42.82 -5.46 -1.66
CA LYS A 156 -41.86 -5.05 -0.63
C LYS A 156 -40.56 -5.79 -0.89
N LYS A 157 -39.68 -5.18 -1.68
CA LYS A 157 -38.35 -5.66 -2.01
C LYS A 157 -37.40 -5.40 -0.84
N ASN A 158 -37.66 -6.05 0.30
CA ASN A 158 -36.63 -6.35 1.29
C ASN A 158 -35.80 -7.51 0.75
N GLU A 159 -35.01 -7.24 -0.30
CA GLU A 159 -34.01 -8.22 -0.75
C GLU A 159 -32.86 -8.19 0.24
N GLU A 160 -32.78 -9.24 1.06
CA GLU A 160 -31.64 -9.49 1.93
C GLU A 160 -30.36 -9.53 1.09
N PRO A 161 -29.22 -9.05 1.61
CA PRO A 161 -27.95 -8.98 0.85
C PRO A 161 -27.49 -10.35 0.30
N ILE A 162 -28.00 -11.46 0.85
CA ILE A 162 -27.74 -12.83 0.40
C ILE A 162 -28.38 -13.13 -0.96
N SER A 163 -29.59 -12.63 -1.25
CA SER A 163 -30.25 -12.89 -2.54
C SER A 163 -29.57 -12.13 -3.69
N LEU A 164 -29.04 -10.94 -3.40
CA LEU A 164 -28.31 -10.13 -4.37
C LEU A 164 -26.95 -10.71 -4.76
N MET A 165 -26.25 -11.38 -3.83
CA MET A 165 -25.00 -12.08 -4.14
C MET A 165 -25.19 -13.24 -5.13
N GLN A 166 -26.38 -13.83 -5.21
CA GLN A 166 -26.65 -14.95 -6.13
C GLN A 166 -26.73 -14.51 -7.60
N PHE A 167 -26.96 -13.22 -7.86
CA PHE A 167 -27.03 -12.65 -9.20
C PHE A 167 -25.67 -12.17 -9.73
N LEU A 168 -24.63 -12.17 -8.89
CA LEU A 168 -23.29 -11.76 -9.31
C LEU A 168 -22.63 -12.85 -10.15
N SER A 169 -21.82 -12.45 -11.13
CA SER A 169 -20.95 -13.39 -11.82
C SER A 169 -19.94 -14.03 -10.84
N PRO A 170 -19.40 -15.22 -11.12
CA PRO A 170 -18.43 -15.87 -10.24
C PRO A 170 -17.20 -14.99 -9.92
N GLY A 171 -16.76 -14.17 -10.88
CA GLY A 171 -15.64 -13.24 -10.68
C GLY A 171 -16.00 -12.10 -9.75
N GLU A 172 -17.18 -11.49 -9.91
CA GLU A 172 -17.67 -10.43 -9.01
C GLU A 172 -17.88 -10.95 -7.59
N LYS A 173 -18.40 -12.17 -7.45
CA LYS A 173 -18.53 -12.83 -6.15
C LYS A 173 -17.19 -12.98 -5.44
N ASN A 174 -16.16 -13.47 -6.14
CA ASN A 174 -14.82 -13.60 -5.58
C ASN A 174 -14.24 -12.25 -5.13
N VAL A 175 -14.48 -11.18 -5.89
CA VAL A 175 -14.03 -9.83 -5.55
C VAL A 175 -14.72 -9.33 -4.28
N VAL A 176 -16.03 -9.55 -4.14
CA VAL A 176 -16.78 -9.15 -2.94
C VAL A 176 -16.32 -9.95 -1.72
N GLU A 177 -16.15 -11.28 -1.84
CA GLU A 177 -15.64 -12.12 -0.76
C GLU A 177 -14.22 -11.70 -0.31
N ALA A 178 -13.33 -11.40 -1.27
CA ALA A 178 -11.98 -10.93 -0.97
C ALA A 178 -12.01 -9.57 -0.26
N LEU A 179 -12.88 -8.66 -0.69
CA LEU A 179 -13.07 -7.35 -0.07
C LEU A 179 -13.62 -7.48 1.36
N GLU A 180 -14.66 -8.30 1.58
CA GLU A 180 -15.23 -8.55 2.92
C GLU A 180 -14.18 -9.13 3.89
N LYS A 181 -13.37 -10.08 3.41
CA LYS A 181 -12.25 -10.63 4.18
C LYS A 181 -11.19 -9.58 4.50
N ASN A 182 -10.97 -8.60 3.60
CA ASN A 182 -9.98 -7.54 3.81
C ASN A 182 -10.45 -6.51 4.83
N ILE A 183 -11.70 -6.06 4.74
CA ILE A 183 -12.28 -5.04 5.65
C ILE A 183 -12.50 -5.57 7.07
N GLY A 184 -12.58 -6.90 7.25
CA GLY A 184 -12.64 -7.55 8.57
C GLY A 184 -11.31 -7.51 9.33
N ARG A 185 -10.22 -7.05 8.71
CA ARG A 185 -8.91 -6.90 9.34
C ARG A 185 -8.66 -5.44 9.74
N GLN A 186 -7.77 -5.26 10.71
CA GLN A 186 -7.30 -3.92 11.10
C GLN A 186 -6.64 -3.23 9.90
N GLY A 187 -7.08 -2.00 9.61
CA GLY A 187 -6.51 -1.15 8.58
C GLY A 187 -5.43 -0.23 9.12
N PHE A 188 -4.44 0.07 8.28
CA PHE A 188 -3.39 1.03 8.57
C PHE A 188 -3.27 2.04 7.43
N LYS A 189 -3.14 3.32 7.78
CA LYS A 189 -2.81 4.38 6.83
C LYS A 189 -1.34 4.23 6.43
N VAL A 190 -1.10 4.12 5.14
CA VAL A 190 0.23 3.88 4.55
C VAL A 190 0.56 4.96 3.54
N SER A 191 1.78 5.47 3.60
CA SER A 191 2.42 6.20 2.50
C SER A 191 3.63 5.42 2.01
N PHE A 192 3.65 5.11 0.72
CA PHE A 192 4.73 4.37 0.07
C PHE A 192 5.51 5.30 -0.87
N ARG A 193 6.79 5.50 -0.56
CA ARG A 193 7.71 6.35 -1.33
C ARG A 193 8.95 5.59 -1.77
N PHE A 194 9.41 5.96 -2.96
CA PHE A 194 10.62 5.43 -3.57
C PHE A 194 11.53 6.56 -4.03
N ILE A 195 12.83 6.41 -3.76
CA ILE A 195 13.91 7.25 -4.28
C ILE A 195 14.99 6.33 -4.86
N TYR A 196 15.49 6.66 -6.04
CA TYR A 196 16.73 6.16 -6.60
C TYR A 196 17.71 7.32 -6.68
N LEU A 197 18.84 7.19 -5.99
CA LEU A 197 19.90 8.17 -5.88
C LEU A 197 21.16 7.54 -6.46
N ALA A 198 21.83 8.20 -7.39
CA ALA A 198 23.11 7.72 -7.90
C ALA A 198 24.02 8.87 -8.29
N LYS A 199 25.33 8.59 -8.38
CA LYS A 199 26.27 9.51 -9.02
C LYS A 199 25.86 9.75 -10.48
N LYS A 200 26.06 10.97 -10.98
CA LYS A 200 25.57 11.40 -12.30
C LYS A 200 26.05 10.55 -13.47
N ASP A 201 27.27 10.04 -13.38
CA ASP A 201 27.90 9.15 -14.36
C ASP A 201 27.21 7.77 -14.44
N LEU A 202 26.71 7.28 -13.31
CA LEU A 202 26.01 5.99 -13.21
C LEU A 202 24.48 6.11 -13.28
N PHE A 203 23.95 7.34 -13.21
CA PHE A 203 22.53 7.57 -13.03
C PHE A 203 21.69 7.09 -14.21
N SER A 204 20.88 6.07 -13.96
CA SER A 204 19.91 5.54 -14.93
C SER A 204 18.55 5.32 -14.27
N PRO A 205 17.58 6.24 -14.43
CA PRO A 205 16.24 6.09 -13.85
C PRO A 205 15.57 4.76 -14.17
N PRO A 206 15.62 4.23 -15.41
CA PRO A 206 15.03 2.93 -15.72
C PRO A 206 15.59 1.79 -14.88
N LYS A 207 16.87 1.84 -14.50
CA LYS A 207 17.51 0.79 -13.69
C LYS A 207 16.89 0.75 -12.29
N GLY A 208 16.91 1.86 -11.55
CA GLY A 208 16.31 1.93 -10.22
C GLY A 208 14.79 1.70 -10.23
N VAL A 209 14.09 2.24 -11.24
CA VAL A 209 12.63 2.07 -11.37
C VAL A 209 12.23 0.61 -11.64
N ARG A 210 13.01 -0.13 -12.44
CA ARG A 210 12.72 -1.54 -12.74
C ARG A 210 12.83 -2.44 -11.51
N VAL A 211 13.80 -2.19 -10.64
CA VAL A 211 13.99 -2.93 -9.39
C VAL A 211 12.71 -2.87 -8.54
N VAL A 212 12.23 -1.66 -8.27
CA VAL A 212 11.07 -1.47 -7.39
C VAL A 212 9.76 -1.83 -8.09
N ASN A 213 9.56 -1.43 -9.35
CA ASN A 213 8.33 -1.78 -10.08
C ASN A 213 8.20 -3.29 -10.34
N GLY A 214 9.32 -4.00 -10.52
CA GLY A 214 9.31 -5.46 -10.68
C GLY A 214 8.73 -6.13 -9.43
N ALA A 215 9.28 -5.81 -8.26
CA ALA A 215 8.79 -6.33 -6.99
C ALA A 215 7.35 -5.89 -6.69
N VAL A 216 7.04 -4.61 -6.88
CA VAL A 216 5.73 -4.06 -6.53
C VAL A 216 4.59 -4.57 -7.43
N LYS A 217 4.88 -4.89 -8.70
CA LYS A 217 3.87 -5.44 -9.63
C LYS A 217 3.36 -6.82 -9.22
N GLN A 218 4.16 -7.63 -8.52
CA GLN A 218 3.75 -8.99 -8.14
C GLN A 218 2.55 -9.01 -7.20
N PHE A 219 2.31 -7.91 -6.47
CA PHE A 219 1.18 -7.75 -5.56
C PHE A 219 -0.13 -7.42 -6.26
N SER A 220 -0.07 -7.08 -7.55
CA SER A 220 -1.24 -6.62 -8.30
C SER A 220 -1.98 -7.80 -8.91
N THR A 221 -3.32 -7.77 -8.88
CA THR A 221 -4.16 -8.60 -9.74
C THR A 221 -4.98 -7.70 -10.67
N LEU A 222 -5.61 -8.29 -11.69
CA LEU A 222 -6.44 -7.54 -12.65
C LEU A 222 -7.82 -7.19 -12.06
N ASP A 223 -8.37 -8.12 -11.29
CA ASP A 223 -9.68 -8.07 -10.63
C ASP A 223 -9.66 -7.32 -9.30
N LEU A 224 -8.53 -7.29 -8.58
CA LEU A 224 -8.37 -6.60 -7.29
C LEU A 224 -7.51 -5.34 -7.43
N ASN A 225 -6.74 -4.99 -6.40
CA ASN A 225 -5.93 -3.78 -6.34
C ASN A 225 -4.48 -4.04 -6.74
N GLY A 226 -3.72 -2.96 -6.84
CA GLY A 226 -2.30 -2.98 -7.13
C GLY A 226 -1.68 -1.62 -6.91
N PHE A 227 -0.38 -1.52 -7.12
CA PHE A 227 0.36 -0.28 -6.92
C PHE A 227 0.75 0.35 -8.26
N LYS A 228 0.63 1.67 -8.34
CA LYS A 228 1.13 2.46 -9.46
C LYS A 228 1.87 3.70 -8.96
N MET A 229 2.87 4.14 -9.73
CA MET A 229 3.54 5.40 -9.44
C MET A 229 2.60 6.59 -9.67
N TYR A 230 2.62 7.55 -8.75
CA TYR A 230 1.81 8.75 -8.87
C TYR A 230 2.50 9.80 -9.74
N ASN A 231 1.92 10.06 -10.92
CA ASN A 231 2.47 10.94 -11.94
C ASN A 231 2.75 12.38 -11.46
N LYS A 232 1.99 12.89 -10.48
CA LYS A 232 2.21 14.27 -9.96
C LYS A 232 3.45 14.39 -9.08
N THR A 233 3.92 13.29 -8.51
CA THR A 233 5.12 13.25 -7.64
C THR A 233 6.34 12.65 -8.32
N ARG A 234 6.17 11.98 -9.46
CA ARG A 234 7.28 11.55 -10.31
C ARG A 234 8.20 12.73 -10.63
N THR A 235 9.50 12.59 -10.40
CA THR A 235 10.47 13.67 -10.66
C THR A 235 10.61 13.95 -12.16
N LYS A 236 10.53 12.91 -13.01
CA LYS A 236 10.52 13.07 -14.46
C LYS A 236 9.23 13.70 -14.95
N ILE A 237 9.36 14.87 -15.58
CA ILE A 237 8.30 15.71 -16.13
C ILE A 237 8.54 15.91 -17.61
N ASP A 238 7.48 15.90 -18.40
CA ASP A 238 7.50 16.29 -19.80
C ASP A 238 6.89 17.70 -19.95
N TYR A 239 7.42 18.48 -20.90
CA TYR A 239 6.95 19.81 -21.34
C TYR A 239 7.05 20.98 -20.33
N ILE A 240 7.57 22.12 -20.82
CA ILE A 240 7.70 23.46 -20.20
C ILE A 240 8.51 23.50 -18.88
N PHE A 241 9.58 24.32 -18.86
CA PHE A 241 10.47 24.55 -17.70
C PHE A 241 10.88 23.25 -16.98
N VAL A 242 11.20 22.21 -17.76
CA VAL A 242 11.39 20.83 -17.29
C VAL A 242 12.41 20.77 -16.14
N LYS A 243 13.63 21.29 -16.35
CA LYS A 243 14.71 21.24 -15.35
C LYS A 243 14.33 21.93 -14.03
N THR A 244 13.73 23.13 -14.09
CA THR A 244 13.32 23.87 -12.89
C THR A 244 12.24 23.14 -12.10
N ARG A 245 11.24 22.60 -12.80
CA ARG A 245 10.14 21.87 -12.16
C ARG A 245 10.60 20.52 -11.60
N GLU A 246 11.47 19.83 -12.32
CA GLU A 246 12.10 18.58 -11.90
C GLU A 246 12.91 18.79 -10.63
N ASN A 247 13.82 19.77 -10.59
CA ASN A 247 14.61 20.11 -9.40
C ASN A 247 13.73 20.49 -8.21
N ARG A 248 12.62 21.22 -8.45
CA ARG A 248 11.63 21.51 -7.39
C ARG A 248 10.96 20.24 -6.87
N ARG A 249 10.63 19.27 -7.73
CA ARG A 249 10.05 17.98 -7.30
C ARG A 249 11.07 17.14 -6.54
N LYS A 250 12.33 17.08 -6.99
CA LYS A 250 13.45 16.41 -6.30
C LYS A 250 13.62 16.94 -4.87
N ARG A 251 13.70 18.27 -4.70
CA ARG A 251 13.73 18.91 -3.37
C ARG A 251 12.51 18.55 -2.52
N LYS A 252 11.31 18.59 -3.09
CA LYS A 252 10.07 18.29 -2.35
C LYS A 252 10.01 16.83 -1.88
N ILE A 253 10.39 15.88 -2.73
CA ILE A 253 10.33 14.46 -2.37
C ILE A 253 11.44 14.10 -1.39
N MET A 254 12.66 14.62 -1.57
CA MET A 254 13.77 14.42 -0.64
C MET A 254 13.44 14.98 0.75
N ARG A 255 12.95 16.22 0.83
CA ARG A 255 12.53 16.81 2.11
C ARG A 255 11.45 15.97 2.81
N ARG A 256 10.44 15.50 2.07
CA ARG A 256 9.39 14.65 2.63
C ARG A 256 9.92 13.30 3.11
N TYR A 257 10.89 12.74 2.38
CA TYR A 257 11.56 11.49 2.72
C TYR A 257 12.33 11.65 4.02
N LYS A 258 13.21 12.65 4.13
CA LYS A 258 13.96 12.97 5.35
C LYS A 258 13.03 13.22 6.55
N GLN A 259 11.99 14.04 6.37
CA GLN A 259 11.03 14.37 7.44
C GLN A 259 10.05 13.23 7.80
N ARG A 260 10.12 12.06 7.15
CA ARG A 260 9.19 10.93 7.35
C ARG A 260 7.71 11.37 7.34
N ASN A 261 7.38 12.31 6.46
CA ASN A 261 6.06 12.93 6.45
C ASN A 261 5.03 12.02 5.78
N MET A 262 3.94 11.72 6.51
CA MET A 262 2.78 11.02 5.98
C MET A 262 1.86 11.99 5.27
N ASP A 263 1.74 11.83 3.96
CA ASP A 263 0.95 12.73 3.13
C ASP A 263 -0.56 12.45 3.23
N LYS A 264 -1.37 13.36 2.70
CA LYS A 264 -2.80 13.14 2.53
C LYS A 264 -3.10 12.34 1.26
N LYS A 265 -4.35 11.86 1.11
CA LYS A 265 -4.86 11.24 -0.12
C LYS A 265 -4.51 12.12 -1.35
N PRO A 266 -4.13 11.54 -2.51
CA PRO A 266 -4.11 10.10 -2.81
C PRO A 266 -2.80 9.38 -2.43
N ARG A 267 -1.81 10.07 -1.84
CA ARG A 267 -0.49 9.49 -1.45
C ARG A 267 -0.51 8.74 -0.13
N GLN A 268 -1.67 8.76 0.50
CA GLN A 268 -2.03 7.94 1.63
C GLN A 268 -3.20 7.09 1.19
N PHE A 269 -3.10 5.82 1.49
CA PHE A 269 -4.11 4.81 1.25
C PHE A 269 -4.12 3.88 2.47
N ILE A 270 -5.07 2.97 2.53
CA ILE A 270 -5.19 2.03 3.65
C ILE A 270 -4.82 0.65 3.15
N LEU A 271 -4.03 -0.08 3.95
CA LEU A 271 -3.74 -1.48 3.77
C LEU A 271 -4.13 -2.23 5.05
N SER A 272 -4.67 -3.43 4.91
CA SER A 272 -4.90 -4.32 6.05
C SER A 272 -3.60 -4.89 6.60
N THR A 273 -3.66 -5.50 7.79
CA THR A 273 -2.54 -6.23 8.40
C THR A 273 -1.93 -7.27 7.45
N ALA A 274 -2.76 -8.02 6.73
CA ALA A 274 -2.29 -9.06 5.83
C ALA A 274 -1.59 -8.47 4.59
N GLU A 275 -2.12 -7.39 4.04
CA GLU A 275 -1.51 -6.68 2.91
C GLU A 275 -0.16 -6.08 3.32
N LEU A 276 -0.09 -5.43 4.48
CA LEU A 276 1.14 -4.88 5.03
C LEU A 276 2.21 -5.94 5.26
N ALA A 277 1.85 -7.06 5.88
CA ALA A 277 2.76 -8.18 6.12
C ALA A 277 3.29 -8.80 4.81
N THR A 278 2.59 -8.60 3.70
CA THR A 278 3.02 -9.08 2.38
C THR A 278 3.95 -8.10 1.67
N VAL A 279 3.74 -6.80 1.89
CA VAL A 279 4.57 -5.74 1.31
C VAL A 279 5.91 -5.64 2.03
N PHE A 280 5.93 -5.87 3.35
CA PHE A 280 7.16 -5.89 4.13
C PHE A 280 7.06 -6.83 5.34
N HIS A 281 8.05 -7.71 5.45
CA HIS A 281 8.34 -8.56 6.60
C HIS A 281 9.86 -8.77 6.68
N PHE A 282 10.37 -9.16 7.85
CA PHE A 282 11.78 -9.57 7.93
C PHE A 282 11.97 -10.92 7.24
N PRO A 283 13.12 -11.16 6.57
CA PRO A 283 13.39 -12.40 5.88
C PRO A 283 13.14 -13.62 6.78
N PHE A 284 12.41 -14.61 6.27
CA PHE A 284 12.19 -15.85 7.01
C PHE A 284 13.52 -16.59 7.21
N THR A 285 13.75 -17.11 8.42
CA THR A 285 14.99 -17.80 8.79
C THR A 285 15.27 -19.02 7.90
N SER A 286 14.21 -19.71 7.46
CA SER A 286 14.25 -20.86 6.55
C SER A 286 14.54 -20.50 5.09
N VAL A 287 14.20 -19.29 4.66
CA VAL A 287 14.49 -18.81 3.31
C VAL A 287 15.93 -18.34 3.29
N LYS A 288 16.81 -19.14 2.68
CA LYS A 288 18.20 -18.74 2.39
C LYS A 288 18.15 -17.65 1.31
N ALA A 289 17.91 -16.39 1.70
CA ALA A 289 18.20 -15.26 0.83
C ALA A 289 19.72 -15.21 0.64
N PRO A 290 20.26 -15.54 -0.55
CA PRO A 290 21.68 -15.84 -0.73
C PRO A 290 22.59 -14.62 -0.60
N MET A 291 22.04 -13.40 -0.55
CA MET A 291 22.82 -12.14 -0.63
C MET A 291 22.52 -11.15 0.49
N VAL A 292 21.81 -11.58 1.54
CA VAL A 292 21.78 -10.81 2.80
C VAL A 292 22.92 -11.34 3.66
N GLU A 293 23.91 -10.50 3.96
CA GLU A 293 24.96 -10.84 4.91
C GLU A 293 24.30 -11.26 6.23
N ARG A 294 24.47 -12.53 6.58
CA ARG A 294 24.05 -13.05 7.88
C ARG A 294 25.23 -12.88 8.82
N THR A 295 24.97 -12.38 10.02
CA THR A 295 25.99 -12.36 11.08
C THR A 295 26.42 -13.81 11.35
N GLU A 296 27.70 -14.10 11.09
CA GLU A 296 28.24 -15.47 11.15
C GLU A 296 28.29 -16.04 12.57
N SER A 297 28.35 -15.16 13.57
CA SER A 297 28.40 -15.55 14.98
C SER A 297 27.11 -15.19 15.71
N LYS A 298 26.53 -16.18 16.37
CA LYS A 298 25.49 -15.96 17.37
C LYS A 298 26.17 -15.42 18.63
N LYS A 299 25.78 -14.24 19.11
CA LYS A 299 26.07 -13.90 20.51
C LYS A 299 25.21 -14.80 21.38
N SER A 300 25.84 -15.77 22.03
CA SER A 300 25.21 -16.47 23.15
C SER A 300 24.88 -15.44 24.24
N GLN A 301 23.80 -15.68 24.98
CA GLN A 301 23.67 -15.01 26.28
C GLN A 301 24.96 -15.29 27.07
N PRO A 302 25.49 -14.31 27.82
CA PRO A 302 26.61 -14.57 28.71
C PRO A 302 26.26 -15.76 29.61
N PRO A 303 27.21 -16.66 29.91
CA PRO A 303 26.98 -17.70 30.90
C PRO A 303 26.43 -17.07 32.19
N ILE A 304 25.45 -17.73 32.82
CA ILE A 304 24.82 -17.23 34.05
C ILE A 304 25.87 -17.09 35.18
N GLU A 305 26.98 -17.81 35.10
CA GLU A 305 28.13 -17.75 36.01
C GLU A 305 29.21 -16.75 35.54
N LEU A 306 28.84 -15.50 35.30
CA LEU A 306 29.85 -14.44 35.31
C LEU A 306 30.18 -14.14 36.77
N PRO A 307 31.44 -14.32 37.23
CA PRO A 307 31.84 -13.81 38.54
C PRO A 307 31.67 -12.29 38.51
N MET A 308 30.69 -11.80 39.26
CA MET A 308 30.58 -10.39 39.58
C MET A 308 31.74 -10.07 40.52
N GLU A 309 32.62 -9.13 40.14
CA GLU A 309 33.60 -8.61 41.09
C GLU A 309 32.83 -8.09 42.31
N GLU A 310 33.09 -8.70 43.47
CA GLU A 310 32.63 -8.18 44.76
C GLU A 310 33.31 -6.82 44.97
N ILE A 311 32.51 -5.76 44.92
CA ILE A 311 32.88 -4.42 45.41
C ILE A 311 32.43 -4.30 46.86
#